data_AF-A0A0D0QEH5-F1
#
_entry.id   AF-A0A0D0QEH5-F1
#
_cell.length_a   1.000
_cell.length_b   1.000
_cell.length_c   1.000
_cell.angle_alpha   90.00
_cell.angle_beta   90.00
_cell.angle_gamma   90.00
#
_symmetry.space_group_name_H-M   'P 1'
#
loop_
_entity.id
_entity.type
_entity.pdbx_description
1 polymer ?
#
loop_
_entity_poly.entity_id
_entity_poly.type
_entity_poly.pdbx_seq_one_letter_code
_entity_poly.pdbx_strand_id
1 'polypeptide(L)'
;MTRLLTNQIASMTEMRDPQKVLDRAGGKPVAVLKNSRLVGYFVPAEAVPEEEMRYATREEVSDVLARRREIDQPVLDWLKDK
;
A
#
# COMPACT_ATOMS: atom_id res chain seq x y z
N MET A 1 -18.60 -1.37 -2.72
CA MET A 1 -17.97 -0.97 -1.44
C MET A 1 -16.48 -0.80 -1.71
N THR A 2 -15.92 0.40 -1.57
CA THR A 2 -14.50 0.63 -1.89
C THR A 2 -13.64 0.04 -0.79
N ARG A 3 -12.74 -0.89 -1.13
CA ARG A 3 -11.77 -1.43 -0.18
C ARG A 3 -10.71 -0.37 0.10
N LEU A 4 -10.59 0.04 1.36
CA LEU A 4 -9.56 0.98 1.81
C LEU A 4 -8.22 0.24 1.95
N LEU A 5 -7.12 0.94 1.66
CA LEU A 5 -5.75 0.41 1.81
C LEU A 5 -5.23 0.49 3.25
N THR A 6 -6.01 1.07 4.16
CA THR A 6 -5.68 1.24 5.57
C THR A 6 -6.96 1.18 6.41
N ASN A 7 -6.82 0.89 7.70
CA ASN A 7 -7.90 0.96 8.68
C ASN A 7 -7.96 2.31 9.43
N GLN A 8 -7.00 3.22 9.22
CA GLN A 8 -7.04 4.57 9.77
C GLN A 8 -7.86 5.48 8.86
N ILE A 9 -8.79 6.24 9.44
CA ILE A 9 -9.72 7.10 8.70
C ILE A 9 -9.71 8.49 9.30
N ALA A 10 -9.65 9.51 8.44
CA ALA A 10 -9.85 10.90 8.80
C ALA A 10 -10.85 11.56 7.84
N SER A 11 -11.63 12.50 8.34
CA SER A 11 -12.48 13.37 7.54
C SER A 11 -11.73 14.59 7.02
N MET A 12 -12.27 15.27 6.00
CA MET A 12 -11.75 16.56 5.55
C MET A 12 -11.68 17.64 6.66
N THR A 13 -12.54 17.54 7.68
CA THR A 13 -12.52 18.50 8.80
C THR A 13 -11.36 18.22 9.75
N GLU A 14 -11.05 16.95 10.02
CA GLU A 14 -9.88 16.56 10.83
C GLU A 14 -8.57 16.91 10.12
N MET A 15 -8.54 16.85 8.79
CA MET A 15 -7.38 17.25 7.98
C MET A 15 -7.03 18.74 8.07
N ARG A 16 -7.84 19.56 8.75
CA ARG A 16 -7.47 20.94 9.12
C ARG A 16 -6.37 20.99 10.19
N ASP A 17 -6.19 19.91 10.95
CA ASP A 17 -5.13 19.72 11.93
C ASP A 17 -4.36 18.42 11.60
N PRO A 18 -3.49 18.46 10.57
CA PRO A 18 -2.82 17.26 10.07
C PRO A 18 -1.88 16.62 11.10
N GLN A 19 -1.33 17.40 12.04
CA GLN A 19 -0.45 16.88 13.08
C GLN A 19 -1.19 15.87 13.99
N LYS A 20 -2.39 16.23 14.47
CA LYS A 20 -3.21 15.27 15.26
C LYS A 20 -3.62 14.03 14.48
N VAL A 21 -3.76 14.15 13.17
CA VAL A 21 -4.04 12.99 12.31
C VAL A 21 -2.83 12.06 12.27
N LEU A 22 -1.61 12.59 12.13
CA LEU A 22 -0.37 11.81 12.15
C LEU A 22 -0.11 11.15 13.50
N ASP A 23 -0.26 11.89 14.60
CA ASP A 23 -0.02 11.38 15.96
C ASP A 23 -0.91 10.16 16.28
N ARG A 24 -2.17 10.23 15.85
CA ARG A 24 -3.13 9.12 15.97
C ARG A 24 -2.83 7.97 15.00
N ALA A 25 -2.31 8.26 13.83
CA ALA A 25 -2.02 7.26 12.81
C ALA A 25 -0.89 6.31 13.21
N GLY A 26 0.05 6.78 14.05
CA GLY A 26 1.14 5.96 14.60
C GLY A 26 1.98 5.30 13.50
N GLY A 27 2.41 6.08 12.52
CA GLY A 27 3.21 5.61 11.38
C GLY A 27 2.43 4.83 10.31
N LYS A 28 1.10 4.72 10.40
CA LYS A 28 0.28 4.05 9.39
C LYS A 28 -0.33 5.06 8.41
N PRO A 29 -0.56 4.70 7.13
CA PRO A 29 -1.33 5.52 6.20
C PRO A 29 -2.75 5.78 6.71
N VAL A 30 -3.33 6.94 6.37
CA VAL A 30 -4.69 7.35 6.75
C VAL A 30 -5.54 7.60 5.51
N ALA A 31 -6.72 6.97 5.44
CA ALA A 31 -7.70 7.22 4.40
C ALA A 31 -8.46 8.52 4.70
N VAL A 32 -8.44 9.48 3.77
CA VAL A 32 -9.17 10.75 3.90
C VAL A 32 -10.51 10.64 3.18
N LEU A 33 -11.60 10.90 3.90
CA LEU A 33 -12.97 10.82 3.38
C LEU A 33 -13.64 12.20 3.30
N LYS A 34 -14.43 12.42 2.25
CA LYS A 34 -15.37 13.53 2.08
C LYS A 34 -16.74 12.98 1.75
N ASN A 35 -17.75 13.25 2.57
CA ASN A 35 -19.12 12.73 2.40
C ASN A 35 -19.13 11.20 2.18
N SER A 36 -18.42 10.47 3.04
CA SER A 36 -18.24 9.01 2.97
C SER A 36 -17.55 8.47 1.71
N ARG A 37 -17.01 9.35 0.86
CA ARG A 37 -16.23 8.98 -0.31
C ARG A 37 -14.74 9.16 -0.03
N LEU A 38 -13.94 8.14 -0.37
CA LEU A 38 -12.49 8.23 -0.36
C LEU A 38 -12.03 9.31 -1.34
N VAL A 39 -11.26 10.28 -0.84
CA VAL A 39 -10.68 11.37 -1.64
C VAL A 39 -9.16 11.33 -1.72
N GLY A 40 -8.50 10.61 -0.81
CA GLY A 40 -7.05 10.45 -0.86
C GLY A 40 -6.50 9.67 0.33
N TYR A 41 -5.18 9.54 0.36
CA TYR A 41 -4.43 8.97 1.48
C TYR A 41 -3.46 10.01 2.01
N PHE A 42 -3.34 10.07 3.33
CA PHE A 42 -2.32 10.85 4.01
C PHE A 42 -1.32 9.89 4.65
N VAL A 43 -0.06 9.98 4.25
CA VAL A 43 0.97 8.99 4.58
C VAL A 43 2.03 9.69 5.44
N PRO A 44 2.31 9.20 6.67
CA PRO A 44 3.42 9.70 7.47
C PRO A 44 4.75 9.52 6.75
N ALA A 45 5.70 10.44 6.94
CA ALA A 45 6.97 10.42 6.23
C ALA A 45 7.78 9.14 6.51
N GLU A 46 7.73 8.64 7.75
CA GLU A 46 8.37 7.39 8.17
C GLU A 46 7.81 6.13 7.48
N ALA A 47 6.60 6.23 6.90
CA ALA A 47 5.98 5.14 6.14
C ALA A 47 6.34 5.20 4.65
N VAL A 48 6.99 6.27 4.20
CA VAL A 48 7.48 6.44 2.84
C VAL A 48 8.93 5.95 2.81
N PRO A 49 9.27 4.98 1.94
CA PRO A 49 10.66 4.55 1.76
C PRO A 49 11.55 5.75 1.40
N GLU A 50 12.69 5.90 2.08
CA GLU A 50 13.68 6.94 1.77
C GLU A 50 14.43 6.67 0.46
N GLU A 51 14.50 5.41 0.04
CA GLU A 51 15.16 5.01 -1.19
C GLU A 51 14.38 5.46 -2.42
N GLU A 52 15.08 6.08 -3.38
CA GLU A 52 14.50 6.33 -4.70
C GLU A 52 14.06 5.01 -5.33
N MET A 53 12.80 4.94 -5.74
CA MET A 53 12.32 3.80 -6.49
C MET A 53 13.07 3.71 -7.81
N ARG A 54 13.82 2.61 -7.98
CA ARG A 54 14.48 2.26 -9.23
C ARG A 54 13.82 1.07 -9.90
N TYR A 55 14.07 0.92 -11.19
CA TYR A 55 13.73 -0.32 -11.89
C TYR A 55 14.59 -1.49 -11.37
N ALA A 56 13.97 -2.66 -11.28
CA ALA A 56 14.69 -3.90 -11.03
C ALA A 56 15.47 -4.31 -12.29
N THR A 57 16.66 -4.88 -12.12
CA THR A 57 17.42 -5.46 -13.24
C THR A 57 16.81 -6.79 -13.67
N ARG A 58 17.19 -7.28 -14.85
CA ARG A 58 16.73 -8.58 -15.35
C ARG A 58 17.18 -9.72 -14.44
N GLU A 59 18.39 -9.63 -13.90
CA GLU A 59 18.97 -10.58 -12.96
C GLU A 59 18.16 -10.62 -11.66
N GLU A 60 17.86 -9.46 -11.06
CA GLU A 60 17.05 -9.36 -9.84
C GLU A 60 15.65 -9.96 -10.03
N VAL A 61 15.02 -9.69 -11.17
CA VAL A 61 13.72 -10.28 -11.51
C VAL A 61 13.84 -11.79 -11.64
N SER A 62 14.87 -12.28 -12.34
CA SER A 62 15.07 -13.71 -12.56
C SER A 62 15.30 -14.47 -11.25
N ASP A 63 16.07 -13.88 -10.33
CA ASP A 63 16.32 -14.42 -8.99
C ASP A 63 15.04 -14.51 -8.16
N VAL A 64 14.20 -13.47 -8.18
CA VAL A 64 12.92 -13.48 -7.46
C VAL A 64 11.99 -14.54 -8.02
N LEU A 65 11.90 -14.67 -9.35
CA LEU A 65 11.08 -15.70 -9.99
C LEU A 65 11.55 -17.11 -9.63
N ALA A 66 12.86 -17.35 -9.61
CA ALA A 66 13.41 -18.64 -9.19
C ALA A 66 13.10 -18.96 -7.72
N ARG A 67 13.30 -17.98 -6.82
CA ARG A 67 13.05 -18.14 -5.37
C ARG A 67 11.59 -18.38 -5.04
N ARG A 68 10.66 -17.77 -5.77
CA ARG A 68 9.22 -17.88 -5.52
C ARG A 68 8.55 -19.04 -6.25
N ARG A 69 9.29 -19.75 -7.11
CA ARG A 69 8.74 -20.80 -7.96
C ARG A 69 7.88 -21.81 -7.19
N GLU A 70 8.35 -22.33 -6.05
CA GLU A 70 7.58 -23.32 -5.27
C GLU A 70 6.27 -22.75 -4.71
N ILE A 71 6.27 -21.48 -4.33
CA ILE A 71 5.09 -20.78 -3.79
C ILE A 71 4.09 -20.50 -4.91
N ASP A 72 4.58 -20.09 -6.08
CA ASP A 72 3.76 -19.64 -7.20
C ASP A 72 3.28 -20.80 -8.08
N GLN A 73 3.97 -21.96 -8.06
CA GLN A 73 3.69 -23.12 -8.91
C GLN A 73 2.22 -23.62 -8.85
N PRO A 74 1.56 -23.73 -7.68
CA PRO A 74 0.17 -24.18 -7.62
C PRO A 74 -0.80 -23.26 -8.37
N VAL A 75 -0.55 -21.94 -8.33
CA VAL A 75 -1.36 -20.96 -9.07
C VAL A 75 -1.10 -21.09 -10.57
N LEU A 76 0.15 -21.27 -10.97
CA LEU A 76 0.53 -21.46 -12.37
C LEU A 76 -0.06 -22.74 -12.97
N ASP A 77 -0.12 -23.83 -12.19
CA ASP A 77 -0.70 -25.08 -12.64
C ASP A 77 -2.21 -24.96 -12.78
N TRP A 78 -2.89 -24.30 -11.84
CA TRP A 78 -4.32 -23.99 -12.00
C TRP A 78 -4.61 -23.13 -13.24
N LEU A 79 -3.74 -22.16 -13.55
CA LEU A 79 -3.91 -21.28 -14.72
C LEU A 79 -3.73 -22.02 -16.05
N LYS A 80 -2.98 -23.13 -16.10
CA LYS A 80 -2.83 -23.94 -17.32
C LYS A 80 -4.08 -24.75 -17.66
N ASP A 81 -4.86 -25.11 -16.64
CA ASP A 81 -6.09 -25.90 -16.77
C ASP A 81 -7.33 -25.05 -17.12
N LYS A 82 -7.13 -23.74 -17.31
CA LYS A 82 -8.14 -22.71 -17.57
C LYS A 82 -8.05 -22.17 -18.99
#